data_AF-T1BDM1-F1
#
_entry.id   AF-T1BDM1-F1
#
_cell.length_a   1.000
_cell.length_b   1.000
_cell.length_c   1.000
_cell.angle_alpha   90.00
_cell.angle_beta   90.00
_cell.angle_gamma   90.00
#
_symmetry.space_group_name_H-M   'P 1'
#
loop_
_entity.id
_entity.type
_entity.pdbx_description
1 polymer ?
#
loop_
_entity_poly.entity_id
_entity_poly.type
_entity_poly.pdbx_seq_one_letter_code
_entity_poly.pdbx_strand_id
1 'polypeptide(L)' 'FTSTDVLRDLASATGLPCAAGFPIGHGELNEPVPLGVRVRLDASERSLRFLGSAAC' A
#
# COMPACT_ATOMS: atom_id res chain seq x y z
N PHE A 1 11.03 -11.59 15.89
CA PHE A 1 10.17 -11.26 14.74
C PHE A 1 9.60 -9.87 14.95
N THR A 2 9.74 -9.01 13.95
CA THR A 2 9.08 -7.70 13.88
C THR A 2 7.74 -7.83 13.14
N SER A 3 6.88 -6.81 13.22
CA SER A 3 5.65 -6.75 12.42
C SER A 3 5.95 -6.83 10.92
N THR A 4 7.04 -6.23 10.46
CA THR A 4 7.51 -6.30 9.08
C THR A 4 7.89 -7.72 8.65
N ASP A 5 8.53 -8.49 9.54
CA ASP A 5 8.88 -9.89 9.25
C ASP A 5 7.62 -10.73 9.05
N VAL A 6 6.64 -10.60 9.95
CA VAL A 6 5.37 -11.31 9.87
C VAL A 6 4.58 -10.91 8.61
N LEU A 7 4.52 -9.62 8.29
CA LEU A 7 3.86 -9.13 7.07
C LEU A 7 4.49 -9.69 5.79
N ARG A 8 5.83 -9.80 5.76
CA ARG A 8 6.56 -10.38 4.61
C ARG A 8 6.21 -11.85 4.42
N ASP A 9 6.21 -12.62 5.50
CA ASP A 9 5.91 -14.06 5.44
C ASP A 9 4.48 -14.30 4.96
N LEU A 10 3.51 -13.54 5.51
CA LEU A 10 2.11 -13.62 5.10
C LEU A 10 1.92 -13.19 3.64
N ALA A 11 2.50 -12.06 3.23
CA ALA A 11 2.40 -11.58 1.84
C ALA A 11 2.96 -12.62 0.86
N SER A 12 4.11 -13.22 1.18
CA SER A 12 4.73 -14.26 0.36
C SER A 12 3.84 -15.50 0.24
N ALA A 13 3.15 -15.89 1.32
CA ALA A 13 2.24 -17.03 1.32
C ALA A 13 0.98 -16.81 0.45
N THR A 14 0.54 -15.57 0.24
CA THR A 14 -0.64 -15.29 -0.59
C THR A 14 -0.39 -15.47 -2.09
N GLY A 15 0.86 -15.34 -2.55
CA GLY A 15 1.20 -15.26 -3.97
C GLY A 15 0.67 -14.01 -4.70
N LEU A 16 0.06 -13.05 -3.98
CA LEU A 16 -0.47 -11.81 -4.55
C LEU A 16 0.59 -10.70 -4.54
N PRO A 17 0.54 -9.74 -5.49
CA PRO A 17 1.37 -8.55 -5.41
C PRO A 17 1.03 -7.72 -4.16
N CYS A 18 1.99 -7.55 -3.26
CA CYS A 18 1.85 -6.75 -2.05
C CYS A 18 2.94 -5.68 -1.97
N ALA A 19 2.58 -4.47 -1.55
CA ALA A 19 3.52 -3.40 -1.23
C ALA A 19 3.18 -2.81 0.15
N ALA A 20 4.21 -2.38 0.87
CA ALA A 20 4.10 -1.75 2.18
C ALA A 20 5.12 -0.60 2.29
N GLY A 21 4.99 0.21 3.34
CA GLY A 21 5.89 1.34 3.61
C GLY A 21 5.45 2.67 2.99
N PHE A 22 4.21 2.77 2.50
CA PHE A 22 3.62 4.05 2.10
C PHE A 22 3.45 4.98 3.31
N PRO A 23 3.60 6.31 3.15
CA PRO A 23 3.44 7.29 4.24
C PRO A 23 1.95 7.57 4.51
N ILE A 24 1.17 6.54 4.78
CA ILE A 24 -0.31 6.58 4.88
C ILE A 24 -0.79 6.02 6.22
N GLY A 25 0.05 6.12 7.23
CA GLY A 25 -0.17 5.60 8.57
C GLY A 25 0.45 6.51 9.62
N HIS A 26 0.54 6.03 10.86
CA HIS A 26 1.13 6.78 11.95
C HIS A 26 2.64 6.96 11.73
N GLY A 27 3.06 8.16 11.39
CA GLY A 27 4.45 8.58 11.20
C GLY A 27 4.52 10.10 11.04
N GLU A 28 5.72 10.64 10.87
CA GLU A 28 5.95 12.08 10.67
C GLU A 28 5.21 12.62 9.42
N LEU A 29 5.09 11.77 8.39
CA LEU A 29 4.30 12.04 7.20
C LEU A 29 3.10 11.08 7.16
N ASN A 30 1.91 11.66 6.99
CA ASN A 30 0.66 10.93 6.84
C ASN A 30 -0.15 11.59 5.71
N GLU A 31 0.08 11.09 4.50
CA GLU A 31 -0.55 11.58 3.28
C GLU A 31 -2.03 11.16 3.23
N PRO A 32 -2.92 12.05 2.79
CA PRO A 32 -4.33 11.70 2.61
C PRO A 32 -4.47 10.64 1.51
N VAL A 33 -5.20 9.57 1.81
CA VAL A 33 -5.47 8.49 0.85
C VAL A 33 -6.95 8.51 0.47
N PRO A 34 -7.29 8.83 -0.79
CA PRO A 34 -8.66 8.67 -1.28
C PRO A 34 -9.04 7.18 -1.28
N LEU A 35 -10.16 6.86 -0.63
CA LEU A 35 -10.73 5.51 -0.60
C LEU A 35 -11.81 5.35 -1.68
N GLY A 36 -11.98 4.13 -2.18
CA GLY A 36 -12.98 3.80 -3.20
C GLY A 36 -12.59 4.20 -4.64
N VAL A 37 -11.42 4.81 -4.84
CA VAL A 37 -10.90 5.13 -6.18
C VAL A 37 -10.16 3.96 -6.80
N ARG A 38 -10.21 3.87 -8.14
CA ARG A 38 -9.38 2.93 -8.88
C ARG A 38 -7.93 3.38 -8.88
N VAL A 39 -7.03 2.43 -8.64
CA VAL A 39 -5.58 2.66 -8.59
C VAL A 39 -4.83 1.66 -9.45
N ARG A 40 -3.62 2.03 -9.86
CA ARG A 40 -2.60 1.11 -10.33
C ARG A 40 -1.57 0.92 -9.22
N LEU A 41 -1.45 -0.31 -8.75
CA LEU A 41 -0.41 -0.74 -7.82
C LEU A 41 0.71 -1.43 -8.61
N ASP A 42 1.94 -0.96 -8.45
CA ASP A 42 3.16 -1.68 -8.83
C ASP A 42 3.87 -2.15 -7.55
N ALA A 43 3.76 -3.43 -7.25
CA ALA A 43 4.34 -4.00 -6.04
C ALA A 43 5.86 -4.16 -6.12
N SER A 44 6.42 -4.27 -7.33
CA SER A 44 7.86 -4.39 -7.57
C SER A 44 8.56 -3.07 -7.33
N GLU A 45 7.99 -1.97 -7.83
CA GLU A 45 8.49 -0.61 -7.62
C GLU A 45 7.99 0.02 -6.31
N ARG A 46 7.06 -0.63 -5.61
CA ARG A 46 6.33 -0.09 -4.44
C ARG A 46 5.70 1.26 -4.73
N SER A 47 5.05 1.37 -5.89
CA SER A 47 4.36 2.59 -6.32
C SER A 47 2.85 2.39 -6.40
N LEU A 48 2.11 3.44 -6.04
CA LEU A 48 0.64 3.48 -6.12
C LEU A 48 0.23 4.76 -6.84
N ARG A 49 -0.54 4.62 -7.92
CA ARG A 49 -1.04 5.75 -8.72
C ARG A 49 -2.55 5.73 -8.79
N PHE A 50 -3.18 6.86 -8.49
CA PHE A 50 -4.62 7.04 -8.65
C PHE A 50 -4.96 7.17 -10.14
N LEU A 51 -5.98 6.44 -10.60
CA LEU A 51 -6.43 6.44 -11.99
C LEU A 51 -7.67 7.32 -12.21
N GLY A 52 -8.17 7.96 -11.14
CA GLY A 52 -9.30 8.87 -11.15
C GLY A 52 -9.36 9.66 -9.84
N SER A 53 -10.33 10.57 -9.74
CA SER A 53 -10.61 11.33 -8.53
C SER A 53 -11.53 10.56 -7.58
N ALA A 54 -11.45 10.86 -6.28
CA ALA A 54 -12.48 10.45 -5.34
C ALA A 54 -13.82 11.07 -5.74
N ALA A 55 -14.91 10.31 -5.61
CA ALA A 55 -16.24 10.89 -5.66
C ALA A 55 -16.44 11.74 -4.40
N CYS A 56 -16.91 12.98 -4.58
CA CYS A 56 -17.24 13.90 -3.49
C CYS A 56 -18.46 13.44 -2.71
#